data_AF-A0A498QXL3-F1
#
_entry.id   AF-A0A498QXL3-F1
#
_cell.length_a   1.000
_cell.length_b   1.000
_cell.length_c   1.000
_cell.angle_alpha   90.00
_cell.angle_beta   90.00
_cell.angle_gamma   90.00
#
_symmetry.space_group_name_H-M   'P 1'
#
loop_
_entity.id
_entity.type
_entity.pdbx_description
1 polymer ?
#
loop_
_entity_poly.entity_id
_entity_poly.type
_entity_poly.pdbx_seq_one_letter_code
_entity_poly.pdbx_strand_id
1 'polypeptide(L)' 'MKVTVITGSPHKNGTSAILADKFIEGAKDAGHEVMYQLHLKKSQLYEKHRLASSRLMALE' A
#
# COMPACT_ATOMS: atom_id res chain seq x y z
N MET A 1 -10.05 21.28 4.92
CA MET A 1 -10.86 20.62 3.87
C MET A 1 -11.20 19.20 4.31
N LYS A 2 -12.13 18.52 3.62
CA LYS A 2 -12.33 17.06 3.78
C LYS A 2 -11.57 16.34 2.66
N VAL A 3 -10.68 15.41 3.03
CA VAL A 3 -9.76 14.73 2.10
C VAL A 3 -9.94 13.23 2.23
N THR A 4 -10.18 12.54 1.12
CA THR A 4 -10.19 11.07 1.06
C THR A 4 -8.91 10.57 0.39
N VAL A 5 -8.13 9.75 1.10
CA VAL A 5 -6.87 9.18 0.59
C VAL A 5 -7.10 7.71 0.22
N ILE A 6 -6.89 7.39 -1.06
CA ILE A 6 -7.00 6.02 -1.59
C ILE A 6 -5.60 5.53 -1.96
N THR A 7 -5.17 4.42 -1.37
CA THR A 7 -3.86 3.82 -1.67
C THR A 7 -4.02 2.44 -2.28
N GLY A 8 -3.32 2.19 -3.39
CA GLY A 8 -3.33 0.90 -4.10
C GLY A 8 -2.01 0.12 -4.08
N SER A 9 -1.04 0.54 -3.27
CA SER A 9 0.28 -0.11 -3.24
C SER A 9 0.15 -1.58 -2.80
N PRO A 10 0.72 -2.53 -3.55
CA PRO A 10 0.76 -3.92 -3.13
C PRO A 10 1.66 -4.14 -1.91
N HIS A 11 2.66 -3.27 -1.74
CA HIS A 11 3.66 -3.35 -0.68
C HIS A 11 3.21 -2.53 0.52
N LYS A 12 2.95 -3.22 1.65
CA LYS A 12 2.47 -2.63 2.91
C LYS A 12 3.39 -1.53 3.45
N ASN A 13 4.70 -1.65 3.21
CA ASN A 13 5.72 -0.68 3.60
C ASN A 13 6.52 -0.17 2.38
N GLY A 14 5.90 -0.16 1.20
CA GLY A 14 6.52 0.40 0.00
C GLY A 14 6.56 1.93 0.03
N THR A 15 7.34 2.52 -0.87
CA THR A 15 7.50 3.98 -0.99
C THR A 15 6.17 4.73 -1.04
N SER A 16 5.18 4.23 -1.79
CA SER A 16 3.86 4.85 -1.90
C SER A 16 3.04 4.79 -0.60
N ALA A 17 3.24 3.75 0.23
CA ALA A 17 2.60 3.67 1.54
C ALA A 17 3.17 4.73 2.49
N ILE A 18 4.50 4.84 2.53
CA ILE A 18 5.21 5.86 3.33
C ILE A 18 4.82 7.28 2.88
N LEU A 19 4.71 7.51 1.57
CA LEU A 19 4.29 8.80 1.03
C LEU A 19 2.86 9.16 1.45
N ALA A 20 1.94 8.20 1.39
CA ALA A 20 0.55 8.41 1.80
C ALA A 20 0.49 8.76 3.29
N ASP A 21 1.25 8.07 4.14
CA ASP A 21 1.31 8.35 5.57
C ASP A 21 1.82 9.77 5.84
N LYS A 22 2.90 10.19 5.17
CA LYS A 22 3.48 11.55 5.31
C LYS A 22 2.55 12.65 4.79
N PHE A 23 1.81 12.38 3.72
CA PHE A 23 0.77 13.29 3.24
C PHE A 23 -0.36 13.46 4.26
N ILE A 24 -0.85 12.37 4.85
CA ILE A 24 -1.93 12.39 5.85
C ILE A 24 -1.49 13.16 7.09
N GLU A 25 -0.26 12.95 7.55
CA GLU A 25 0.37 13.69 8.66
C GLU A 25 0.33 15.20 8.38
N GLY A 26 0.92 15.65 7.26
CA GLY A 26 0.94 17.08 6.91
C GLY A 26 -0.45 17.69 6.69
N ALA A 27 -1.40 16.94 6.13
CA ALA A 27 -2.77 17.40 5.94
C ALA A 27 -3.51 17.58 7.28
N LYS A 28 -3.29 16.70 8.25
CA LYS A 28 -3.85 16.84 9.60
C LYS A 28 -3.24 18.02 10.34
N ASP A 29 -1.93 18.20 10.25
CA ASP A 29 -1.22 19.34 10.85
C ASP A 29 -1.71 20.68 10.30
N ALA A 30 -2.11 20.71 9.02
CA ALA A 30 -2.76 21.87 8.39
C ALA A 30 -4.26 22.05 8.76
N GLY A 31 -4.80 21.26 9.69
CA GLY A 31 -6.19 21.35 10.15
C GLY A 31 -7.23 20.78 9.17
N HIS A 32 -6.84 19.81 8.32
CA HIS A 32 -7.78 19.14 7.41
C HIS A 32 -8.34 17.85 8.02
N GLU A 33 -9.60 17.54 7.70
CA GLU A 33 -10.27 16.30 8.06
C GLU A 33 -9.93 15.24 7.00
N VAL A 34 -9.22 14.19 7.39
CA VAL A 34 -8.70 13.17 6.46
C VAL A 34 -9.34 11.81 6.74
N MET A 35 -9.92 11.20 5.71
CA MET A 35 -10.41 9.82 5.70
C MET A 35 -9.44 8.92 4.93
N TYR A 36 -8.98 7.84 5.57
CA TYR A 36 -8.06 6.87 4.98
C TYR A 36 -8.80 5.65 4.45
N GLN A 37 -8.63 5.33 3.16
CA GLN A 37 -9.23 4.16 2.52
C GLN A 37 -8.15 3.28 1.89
N LEU A 38 -7.73 2.27 2.65
CA LEU A 38 -6.83 1.21 2.18
C LEU A 38 -7.59 0.24 1.28
N HIS A 39 -7.20 0.12 0.02
CA HIS A 39 -7.70 -0.92 -0.88
C HIS A 39 -6.54 -1.49 -1.71
N LEU A 40 -6.17 -2.74 -1.44
CA LEU A 40 -5.93 -3.81 -2.42
C LEU A 40 -5.34 -5.05 -1.71
N LYS A 41 -6.22 -5.98 -1.32
CA LYS A 41 -5.84 -7.32 -0.82
C LYS A 41 -5.18 -8.23 -1.87
N LYS A 42 -5.16 -7.84 -3.15
CA LYS A 42 -4.70 -8.70 -4.26
C LYS A 42 -3.19 -8.97 -4.26
N SER A 43 -2.38 -8.11 -3.64
CA SER A 43 -0.92 -8.21 -3.69
C SER A 43 -0.30 -9.37 -2.91
N GLN A 44 -0.88 -9.69 -1.75
CA GLN A 44 -0.43 -10.81 -0.91
C GLN A 44 -0.60 -12.14 -1.64
N LEU A 45 -1.66 -12.26 -2.45
CA LEU A 45 -1.93 -13.45 -3.26
C LEU A 45 -0.94 -13.54 -4.44
N TYR A 46 -0.70 -12.43 -5.14
CA TYR A 46 0.22 -12.40 -6.29
C TYR A 46 1.68 -12.67 -5.89
N GLU A 47 2.16 -12.11 -4.77
CA GLU A 47 3.51 -12.40 -4.28
C GLU A 47 3.68 -13.84 -3.81
N LYS A 48 2.64 -14.40 -3.17
CA LYS A 48 2.65 -15.81 -2.76
C LYS A 48 2.74 -16.75 -3.97
N HIS A 49 2.04 -16.43 -5.06
CA HIS A 49 2.14 -17.17 -6.32
C HIS A 49 3.50 -16.98 -7.00
N ARG A 50 4.05 -15.77 -7.02
CA ARG A 50 5.39 -15.50 -7.60
C ARG A 50 6.48 -16.31 -6.90
N LEU A 51 6.52 -16.27 -5.57
CA LEU A 51 7.49 -17.02 -4.76
C LEU A 51 7.35 -18.54 -4.93
N ALA A 52 6.13 -19.05 -5.05
CA ALA A 52 5.89 -20.47 -5.31
C ALA A 52 6.41 -20.91 -6.67
N SER A 53 6.16 -20.13 -7.74
CA SER A 53 6.64 -20.43 -9.09
C SER A 53 8.16 -20.29 -9.22
N SER A 54 8.78 -19.28 -8.61
CA SER A 54 10.24 -19.13 -8.64
C SER A 54 10.97 -20.26 -7.91
N ARG A 55 10.37 -20.82 -6.85
CA ARG A 55 10.96 -21.93 -6.09
C ARG A 55 10.86 -23.27 -6.82
N LEU A 56 9.82 -23.45 -7.64
CA LEU A 56 9.66 -24.60 -8.53
C LEU A 56 10.70 -24.63 -9.64
N MET A 57 11.01 -23.48 -10.26
CA MET A 57 12.04 -23.38 -11.31
C MET A 57 13.47 -23.53 -10.78
N ALA A 58 13.71 -23.33 -9.48
CA ALA A 58 15.04 -23.48 -8.87
C ALA A 58 15.32 -24.93 -8.38
N LEU A 59 14.35 -25.83 -8.54
CA LEU A 59 14.43 -27.24 -8.16
C LEU A 59 14.58 -28.18 -9.38
N GLU A 60 14.65 -27.64 -10.59
CA GLU A 60 15.06 -28.32 -11.84
C GLU A 60 16.56 -28.14 -12.07
#